data_AF-A0A3P8YX28-F1
#
_entry.id   AF-A0A3P8YX28-F1
#
_cell.length_a   1.000
_cell.length_b   1.000
_cell.length_c   1.000
_cell.angle_alpha   90.00
_cell.angle_beta   90.00
_cell.angle_gamma   90.00
#
_symmetry.space_group_name_H-M   'P 1'
#
loop_
_entity.id
_entity.type
_entity.pdbx_description
1 polymer ?
#
loop_
_entity_poly.entity_id
_entity_poly.type
_entity_poly.pdbx_seq_one_letter_code
_entity_poly.pdbx_strand_id
1 'polypeptide(L)'
;MASDPRPQTPGSKGIMTFYPTTEEFRNFSRYIAYMESQGAHKAGLAKIVPPKGWKPRKSYDDIDDLLIPAPIQQVVTGQSGLFTQYNIQKKAMTVREFRRMANSDKFCSPRYNDFEELERKYWKNVTFNPPIYGADVNGTLYDPDVTYWNIGKLNTILDTVEHEGGITIEGVNTPYLYFGMWKTTFAWHTEDMDLYSINYLHLGEPKSWYCVPPEHGKRMERLAQGFFPGSHQNCEAFLRHKMTLISPSILRKYGIPFEKITQESGEFMVTFPYSYHAGFNHGFNCAESTNFATERWIEYGKQAVLCSCRKDMVKISMDLFVKKYQPERYDQWLAGKDAAPIDHSRPTPEAKEFLGEEPGKDFLELCGEQLNTEGERKRSEEICWLTGVFRALRWNQERSVDRVNGASLEERMALTEGLTD
;
A
#
# COMPACT_ATOMS: atom_id res chain seq x y z
N MET A 1 30.72 -0.52 10.55
CA MET A 1 30.73 0.13 9.22
C MET A 1 29.51 1.04 9.15
N ALA A 2 29.69 2.25 8.64
CA ALA A 2 28.76 3.36 8.75
C ALA A 2 27.36 3.02 8.17
N SER A 3 26.32 3.35 8.94
CA SER A 3 24.93 3.38 8.48
C SER A 3 24.77 4.49 7.45
N ASP A 4 24.76 4.12 6.18
CA ASP A 4 24.56 5.05 5.07
C ASP A 4 23.15 5.69 5.17
N PRO A 5 23.00 7.02 5.09
CA PRO A 5 21.72 7.68 5.24
C PRO A 5 20.79 7.28 4.09
N ARG A 6 19.61 6.77 4.45
CA ARG A 6 18.53 6.41 3.52
C ARG A 6 18.22 7.62 2.63
N PRO A 7 18.16 7.48 1.29
CA PRO A 7 17.65 8.53 0.44
C PRO A 7 16.14 8.68 0.70
N GLN A 8 15.78 9.52 1.66
CA GLN A 8 14.41 9.91 1.93
C GLN A 8 13.99 10.93 0.87
N THR A 9 12.84 10.70 0.24
CA THR A 9 12.23 11.72 -0.62
C THR A 9 11.88 12.94 0.23
N PRO A 10 12.23 14.18 -0.18
CA PRO A 10 11.88 15.37 0.60
C PRO A 10 10.37 15.44 0.85
N GLY A 11 9.95 15.29 2.11
CA GLY A 11 8.54 15.35 2.52
C GLY A 11 7.79 14.01 2.68
N SER A 12 8.40 12.87 2.34
CA SER A 12 7.84 11.54 2.62
C SER A 12 8.23 11.07 4.03
N LYS A 13 7.26 10.63 4.84
CA LYS A 13 7.49 10.07 6.20
C LYS A 13 7.89 8.58 6.17
N GLY A 14 8.09 8.00 4.98
CA GLY A 14 8.27 6.55 4.80
C GLY A 14 6.98 5.76 5.06
N ILE A 15 7.07 4.42 5.09
CA ILE A 15 5.92 3.55 5.42
C ILE A 15 5.47 3.82 6.85
N MET A 16 4.21 4.22 7.00
CA MET A 16 3.62 4.52 8.30
C MET A 16 2.98 3.28 8.92
N THR A 17 3.10 3.13 10.24
CA THR A 17 2.40 2.10 11.03
C THR A 17 1.38 2.75 11.94
N PHE A 18 0.15 2.26 11.91
CA PHE A 18 -0.98 2.79 12.68
C PHE A 18 -1.43 1.81 13.75
N TYR A 19 -1.84 2.35 14.90
CA TYR A 19 -2.33 1.61 16.06
C TYR A 19 -3.71 2.17 16.48
N PRO A 20 -4.78 1.86 15.72
CA PRO A 20 -6.12 2.34 16.05
C PRO A 20 -6.59 1.91 17.44
N THR A 21 -7.34 2.79 18.09
CA THR A 21 -8.20 2.42 19.21
C THR A 21 -9.37 1.54 18.72
N THR A 22 -10.03 0.83 19.64
CA THR A 22 -11.21 0.02 19.30
C THR A 22 -12.31 0.83 18.62
N GLU A 23 -12.49 2.10 18.99
CA GLU A 23 -13.51 2.96 18.38
C GLU A 23 -13.12 3.39 16.96
N GLU A 24 -11.88 3.85 16.76
CA GLU A 24 -11.37 4.19 15.43
C GLU A 24 -11.39 2.99 14.48
N PHE A 25 -11.16 1.79 15.01
CA PHE A 25 -11.16 0.56 14.23
C PHE A 25 -12.56 0.06 13.83
N ARG A 26 -13.66 0.68 14.28
CA ARG A 26 -15.02 0.24 13.88
C ARG A 26 -15.37 0.60 12.45
N ASN A 27 -14.83 1.70 11.92
CA ASN A 27 -15.17 2.20 10.59
C ASN A 27 -13.95 2.17 9.67
N PHE A 28 -13.93 1.17 8.78
CA PHE A 28 -12.84 0.94 7.83
C PHE A 28 -12.58 2.15 6.93
N SER A 29 -13.59 2.58 6.15
CA SER A 29 -13.45 3.66 5.16
C SER A 29 -13.02 4.99 5.80
N ARG A 30 -13.59 5.31 6.98
CA ARG A 30 -13.22 6.49 7.75
C ARG A 30 -11.75 6.42 8.21
N TYR A 31 -11.29 5.25 8.65
CA TYR A 31 -9.90 5.08 9.09
C TYR A 31 -8.91 5.15 7.91
N ILE A 32 -9.26 4.64 6.73
CA ILE A 32 -8.46 4.82 5.51
C ILE A 32 -8.33 6.32 5.19
N ALA A 33 -9.42 7.08 5.25
CA ALA A 33 -9.39 8.53 5.05
C ALA A 33 -8.52 9.24 6.09
N TYR A 34 -8.57 8.82 7.37
CA TYR A 34 -7.67 9.32 8.41
C TYR A 34 -6.20 9.04 8.05
N MET A 35 -5.85 7.82 7.66
CA MET A 35 -4.48 7.46 7.28
C MET A 35 -3.97 8.32 6.11
N GLU A 36 -4.80 8.60 5.11
CA GLU A 36 -4.45 9.50 4.01
C GLU A 36 -4.28 10.96 4.47
N SER A 37 -5.10 11.44 5.41
CA SER A 37 -4.91 12.78 6.01
C SER A 37 -3.54 12.94 6.67
N GLN A 38 -2.97 11.84 7.19
CA GLN A 38 -1.64 11.82 7.79
C GLN A 38 -0.51 11.66 6.75
N GLY A 39 -0.85 11.42 5.48
CA GLY A 39 0.06 11.26 4.35
C GLY A 39 0.52 9.83 4.08
N ALA A 40 -0.15 8.81 4.61
CA ALA A 40 0.27 7.41 4.48
C ALA A 40 0.33 6.94 3.01
N HIS A 41 -0.59 7.42 2.17
CA HIS A 41 -0.68 7.08 0.75
C HIS A 41 0.55 7.51 -0.06
N LYS A 42 1.30 8.51 0.42
CA LYS A 42 2.51 9.00 -0.27
C LYS A 42 3.62 7.95 -0.29
N ALA A 43 3.72 7.10 0.73
CA ALA A 43 4.66 5.98 0.73
C ALA A 43 4.20 4.83 -0.17
N GLY A 44 2.90 4.77 -0.49
CA GLY A 44 2.29 3.72 -1.30
C GLY A 44 1.95 2.44 -0.53
N LEU A 45 2.35 2.34 0.73
CA LEU A 45 2.08 1.20 1.61
C LEU A 45 1.97 1.69 3.06
N ALA A 46 1.05 1.11 3.82
CA ALA A 46 0.92 1.34 5.25
C ALA A 46 0.64 0.04 5.99
N LYS A 47 1.04 0.01 7.26
CA LYS A 47 0.76 -1.10 8.18
C LYS A 47 -0.27 -0.64 9.22
N ILE A 48 -1.17 -1.54 9.61
CA ILE A 48 -2.13 -1.31 10.69
C ILE A 48 -2.07 -2.49 11.65
N VAL A 49 -1.76 -2.20 12.90
CA VAL A 49 -1.79 -3.18 14.00
C VAL A 49 -3.15 -3.04 14.68
N PRO A 50 -4.05 -4.01 14.56
CA PRO A 50 -5.40 -3.89 15.11
C PRO A 50 -5.38 -3.77 16.64
N PRO A 51 -6.45 -3.24 17.26
CA PRO A 51 -6.56 -3.10 18.71
C PRO A 51 -6.36 -4.44 19.41
N LYS A 52 -5.69 -4.42 20.57
CA LYS A 52 -5.44 -5.63 21.35
C LYS A 52 -6.76 -6.33 21.68
N GLY A 53 -6.86 -7.61 21.34
CA GLY A 53 -8.05 -8.44 21.57
C GLY A 53 -8.99 -8.54 20.38
N TRP A 54 -8.88 -7.68 19.37
CA TRP A 54 -9.55 -7.92 18.09
C TRP A 54 -8.93 -9.14 17.41
N LYS A 55 -9.77 -10.04 16.93
CA LYS A 55 -9.38 -11.20 16.14
C LYS A 55 -10.46 -11.47 15.09
N PRO A 56 -10.08 -11.77 13.84
CA PRO A 56 -11.06 -12.08 12.80
C PRO A 56 -11.57 -13.52 12.88
N ARG A 57 -10.91 -14.37 13.67
CA ARG A 57 -11.25 -15.79 13.84
C ARG A 57 -10.91 -16.28 15.25
N LYS A 58 -11.74 -17.15 15.80
CA LYS A 58 -11.55 -17.76 17.14
C LYS A 58 -10.39 -18.76 17.17
N SER A 59 -10.29 -19.65 16.18
CA SER A 59 -9.19 -20.61 16.03
C SER A 59 -8.94 -20.93 14.56
N TYR A 60 -7.73 -21.37 14.22
CA TYR A 60 -7.33 -21.85 12.89
C TYR A 60 -7.12 -23.37 12.83
N ASP A 61 -7.52 -24.12 13.85
CA ASP A 61 -7.28 -25.57 13.91
C ASP A 61 -8.06 -26.37 12.84
N ASP A 62 -9.11 -25.76 12.28
CA ASP A 62 -10.03 -26.36 11.32
C ASP A 62 -9.69 -26.08 9.85
N ILE A 63 -8.62 -25.33 9.57
CA ILE A 63 -8.25 -24.99 8.19
C ILE A 63 -7.47 -26.11 7.47
N ASP A 64 -7.09 -27.15 8.20
CA ASP A 64 -6.14 -28.18 7.73
C ASP A 64 -6.66 -28.97 6.52
N ASP A 65 -7.97 -29.19 6.45
CA ASP A 65 -8.64 -29.91 5.36
C ASP A 65 -9.10 -28.98 4.23
N LEU A 66 -8.84 -27.66 4.32
CA LEU A 66 -9.10 -26.72 3.24
C LEU A 66 -8.27 -27.09 2.01
N LEU A 67 -8.92 -27.08 0.83
CA LEU A 67 -8.29 -27.45 -0.42
C LEU A 67 -7.64 -26.22 -1.08
N ILE A 68 -6.38 -26.37 -1.47
CA ILE A 68 -5.68 -25.46 -2.39
C ILE A 68 -5.84 -26.07 -3.80
N PRO A 69 -6.72 -25.52 -4.66
CA PRO A 69 -7.09 -26.16 -5.92
C PRO A 69 -5.98 -26.11 -6.98
N ALA A 70 -5.23 -25.01 -7.03
CA ALA A 70 -4.23 -24.76 -8.07
C ALA A 70 -2.91 -24.18 -7.49
N PRO A 71 -2.19 -24.92 -6.62
CA PRO A 71 -0.91 -24.46 -6.11
C PRO A 71 0.10 -24.27 -7.23
N ILE A 72 0.92 -23.23 -7.16
CA ILE A 72 1.87 -22.85 -8.21
C ILE A 72 3.32 -23.01 -7.74
N GLN A 73 4.14 -23.74 -8.50
CA GLN A 73 5.58 -23.78 -8.29
C GLN A 73 6.24 -22.59 -9.01
N GLN A 74 6.99 -21.78 -8.26
CA GLN A 74 7.57 -20.53 -8.74
C GLN A 74 9.01 -20.74 -9.20
N VAL A 75 9.21 -20.90 -10.51
CA VAL A 75 10.54 -21.04 -11.11
C VAL A 75 11.08 -19.66 -11.45
N VAL A 76 12.21 -19.28 -10.85
CA VAL A 76 12.82 -17.97 -11.06
C VAL A 76 14.10 -18.12 -11.86
N THR A 77 14.25 -17.28 -12.89
CA THR A 77 15.43 -17.22 -13.76
C THR A 77 15.96 -15.79 -13.80
N GLY A 78 17.26 -15.62 -13.98
CA GLY A 78 17.91 -14.31 -13.99
C GLY A 78 19.09 -14.25 -13.03
N GLN A 79 19.69 -13.07 -12.91
CA GLN A 79 20.92 -12.87 -12.14
C GLN A 79 21.09 -11.40 -11.76
N SER A 80 22.02 -11.14 -10.84
CA SER A 80 22.45 -9.78 -10.49
C SER A 80 21.31 -8.85 -10.06
N GLY A 81 20.26 -9.38 -9.43
CA GLY A 81 19.13 -8.60 -8.93
C GLY A 81 17.99 -8.38 -9.93
N LEU A 82 18.08 -8.94 -11.14
CA LEU A 82 17.06 -8.87 -12.18
C LEU A 82 16.60 -10.29 -12.51
N PHE A 83 15.33 -10.59 -12.29
CA PHE A 83 14.79 -11.93 -12.50
C PHE A 83 13.39 -11.91 -13.12
N THR A 84 13.06 -13.01 -13.77
CA THR A 84 11.72 -13.34 -14.26
C THR A 84 11.27 -14.64 -13.61
N GLN A 85 10.09 -14.58 -13.00
CA GLN A 85 9.39 -15.71 -12.38
C GLN A 85 8.39 -16.30 -13.36
N TYR A 86 8.31 -17.63 -13.40
CA TYR A 86 7.32 -18.41 -14.13
C TYR A 86 6.59 -19.33 -13.16
N ASN A 87 5.28 -19.49 -13.37
CA ASN A 87 4.43 -20.30 -12.52
C ASN A 87 4.13 -21.63 -13.21
N ILE A 88 4.42 -22.74 -12.54
CA ILE A 88 4.05 -24.10 -12.98
C ILE A 88 2.97 -24.62 -12.04
N GLN A 89 1.75 -24.76 -12.53
CA GLN A 89 0.65 -25.30 -11.75
C GLN A 89 0.93 -26.75 -11.32
N LYS A 90 0.63 -27.04 -10.05
CA LYS A 90 0.75 -28.37 -9.43
C LYS A 90 -0.66 -28.92 -9.15
N LYS A 91 -0.71 -30.20 -8.79
CA LYS A 91 -1.97 -30.84 -8.39
C LYS A 91 -2.50 -30.21 -7.11
N ALA A 92 -3.82 -30.17 -6.99
CA ALA A 92 -4.50 -29.73 -5.77
C ALA A 92 -3.98 -30.49 -4.55
N MET A 93 -3.94 -29.81 -3.40
CA MET A 93 -3.51 -30.37 -2.13
C MET A 93 -4.22 -29.67 -0.97
N THR A 94 -4.29 -30.31 0.18
CA THR A 94 -4.85 -29.70 1.40
C THR A 94 -3.85 -28.76 2.06
N VAL A 95 -4.33 -27.85 2.91
CA VAL A 95 -3.46 -27.00 3.75
C VAL A 95 -2.56 -27.86 4.64
N ARG A 96 -3.04 -28.99 5.15
CA ARG A 96 -2.24 -29.95 5.93
C ARG A 96 -1.04 -30.48 5.13
N GLU A 97 -1.26 -30.89 3.88
CA GLU A 97 -0.20 -31.37 2.99
C GLU A 97 0.78 -30.25 2.64
N PHE A 98 0.28 -29.07 2.33
CA PHE A 98 1.08 -27.89 2.04
C PHE A 98 1.96 -27.49 3.24
N ARG A 99 1.40 -27.44 4.45
CA ARG A 99 2.11 -27.12 5.69
C ARG A 99 3.22 -28.13 5.99
N ARG A 100 2.94 -29.43 5.81
CA ARG A 100 3.96 -30.49 5.95
C ARG A 100 5.11 -30.29 4.97
N MET A 101 4.80 -29.92 3.73
CA MET A 101 5.80 -29.65 2.70
C MET A 101 6.62 -28.40 3.03
N ALA A 102 5.97 -27.29 3.38
CA ALA A 102 6.60 -26.02 3.74
C ALA A 102 7.58 -26.15 4.92
N ASN A 103 7.29 -27.06 5.86
CA ASN A 103 8.12 -27.32 7.03
C ASN A 103 9.15 -28.44 6.85
N SER A 104 9.22 -29.07 5.67
CA SER A 104 10.24 -30.09 5.39
C SER A 104 11.63 -29.47 5.25
N ASP A 105 12.69 -30.23 5.52
CA ASP A 105 14.09 -29.77 5.40
C ASP A 105 14.42 -29.16 4.03
N LYS A 106 13.69 -29.55 2.99
CA LYS A 106 13.85 -29.01 1.64
C LYS A 106 13.32 -27.59 1.50
N PHE A 107 12.19 -27.26 2.15
CA PHE A 107 11.47 -25.99 1.92
C PHE A 107 11.40 -25.10 3.15
N CYS A 108 11.85 -25.55 4.31
CA CYS A 108 11.82 -24.77 5.53
C CYS A 108 12.69 -23.51 5.42
N SER A 109 12.36 -22.52 6.25
CA SER A 109 13.16 -21.30 6.35
C SER A 109 14.58 -21.64 6.83
N PRO A 110 15.64 -21.05 6.24
CA PRO A 110 16.99 -21.22 6.75
C PRO A 110 17.08 -20.59 8.13
N ARG A 111 18.05 -20.99 8.95
CA ARG A 111 18.37 -20.25 10.17
C ARG A 111 18.86 -18.84 9.82
N TYR A 112 18.48 -17.82 10.58
CA TYR A 112 18.94 -16.44 10.44
C TYR A 112 18.90 -15.73 11.79
N ASN A 113 19.68 -14.66 11.96
CA ASN A 113 19.70 -13.88 13.20
C ASN A 113 18.72 -12.70 13.16
N ASP A 114 18.56 -12.08 11.99
CA ASP A 114 17.68 -10.93 11.79
C ASP A 114 17.06 -10.93 10.38
N PHE A 115 16.05 -10.09 10.17
CA PHE A 115 15.35 -9.99 8.89
C PHE A 115 16.24 -9.51 7.74
N GLU A 116 17.32 -8.77 8.01
CA GLU A 116 18.25 -8.35 6.96
C GLU A 116 19.09 -9.53 6.44
N GLU A 117 19.50 -10.43 7.34
CA GLU A 117 20.17 -11.67 6.97
C GLU A 117 19.23 -12.56 6.14
N LEU A 118 17.97 -12.69 6.55
CA LEU A 118 16.98 -13.44 5.80
C LEU A 118 16.73 -12.83 4.41
N GLU A 119 16.61 -11.50 4.30
CA GLU A 119 16.50 -10.78 3.03
C GLU A 119 17.71 -11.04 2.12
N ARG A 120 18.94 -11.00 2.66
CA ARG A 120 20.15 -11.35 1.89
C ARG A 120 20.10 -12.80 1.40
N LYS A 121 19.65 -13.74 2.24
CA LYS A 121 19.49 -15.16 1.85
C LYS A 121 18.41 -15.35 0.80
N TYR A 122 17.31 -14.60 0.86
CA TYR A 122 16.26 -14.62 -0.16
C TYR A 122 16.84 -14.24 -1.52
N TRP A 123 17.41 -13.04 -1.64
CA TRP A 123 17.93 -12.54 -2.93
C TRP A 123 19.11 -13.35 -3.47
N LYS A 124 19.95 -13.90 -2.58
CA LYS A 124 21.06 -14.79 -2.98
C LYS A 124 20.56 -16.12 -3.56
N ASN A 125 19.44 -16.64 -3.07
CA ASN A 125 19.00 -18.00 -3.36
C ASN A 125 17.70 -18.08 -4.20
N VAL A 126 17.12 -16.96 -4.64
CA VAL A 126 15.79 -16.91 -5.27
C VAL A 126 15.62 -17.87 -6.45
N THR A 127 16.68 -18.15 -7.22
CA THR A 127 16.68 -19.04 -8.38
C THR A 127 16.84 -20.54 -8.05
N PHE A 128 17.30 -20.90 -6.84
CA PHE A 128 17.50 -22.29 -6.44
C PHE A 128 16.23 -22.86 -5.80
N ASN A 129 16.02 -24.17 -5.85
CA ASN A 129 14.90 -24.85 -5.17
C ASN A 129 13.54 -24.10 -5.27
N PRO A 130 12.87 -24.14 -6.44
CA PRO A 130 11.63 -23.43 -6.70
C PRO A 130 10.53 -23.75 -5.66
N PRO A 131 10.05 -22.76 -4.87
CA PRO A 131 9.04 -22.98 -3.84
C PRO A 131 7.65 -23.16 -4.46
N ILE A 132 6.68 -23.61 -3.66
CA ILE A 132 5.28 -23.77 -4.07
C ILE A 132 4.43 -22.76 -3.30
N TYR A 133 3.54 -22.05 -3.98
CA TYR A 133 2.67 -21.04 -3.40
C TYR A 133 1.21 -21.43 -3.61
N GLY A 134 0.42 -21.51 -2.54
CA GLY A 134 -1.03 -21.68 -2.62
C GLY A 134 -1.70 -20.32 -2.73
N ALA A 135 -1.56 -19.66 -3.89
CA ALA A 135 -2.12 -18.34 -4.15
C ALA A 135 -3.54 -18.42 -4.73
N ASP A 136 -4.26 -17.30 -4.67
CA ASP A 136 -5.53 -17.06 -5.35
C ASP A 136 -6.60 -18.13 -5.02
N VAL A 137 -6.64 -18.57 -3.75
CA VAL A 137 -7.65 -19.53 -3.26
C VAL A 137 -8.89 -18.76 -2.85
N ASN A 138 -9.99 -18.90 -3.59
CA ASN A 138 -11.28 -18.28 -3.25
C ASN A 138 -11.73 -18.67 -1.84
N GLY A 139 -12.02 -17.69 -0.98
CA GLY A 139 -12.57 -17.92 0.35
C GLY A 139 -12.16 -16.87 1.38
N THR A 140 -12.77 -16.96 2.56
CA THR A 140 -12.43 -16.14 3.73
C THR A 140 -12.28 -17.02 4.96
N LEU A 141 -11.36 -16.65 5.85
CA LEU A 141 -11.18 -17.25 7.17
C LEU A 141 -11.84 -16.44 8.28
N TYR A 142 -12.51 -15.33 7.97
CA TYR A 142 -13.23 -14.54 8.96
C TYR A 142 -14.43 -15.31 9.52
N ASP A 143 -14.62 -15.25 10.84
CA ASP A 143 -15.82 -15.79 11.48
C ASP A 143 -17.05 -14.93 11.07
N PRO A 144 -18.25 -15.55 10.91
CA PRO A 144 -19.44 -14.84 10.43
C PRO A 144 -19.91 -13.67 11.32
N ASP A 145 -19.54 -13.66 12.60
CA ASP A 145 -19.89 -12.62 13.57
C ASP A 145 -18.96 -11.39 13.52
N VAL A 146 -17.92 -11.39 12.68
CA VAL A 146 -17.01 -10.26 12.51
C VAL A 146 -17.58 -9.24 11.52
N THR A 147 -17.95 -8.05 12.03
CA THR A 147 -18.71 -7.03 11.29
C THR A 147 -17.89 -5.84 10.78
N TYR A 148 -16.66 -5.67 11.23
CA TYR A 148 -15.76 -4.58 10.81
C TYR A 148 -14.39 -5.13 10.45
N TRP A 149 -13.73 -4.49 9.49
CA TRP A 149 -12.47 -4.95 8.88
C TRP A 149 -12.54 -6.40 8.35
N ASN A 150 -13.74 -6.81 7.95
CA ASN A 150 -13.98 -8.09 7.32
C ASN A 150 -13.64 -7.97 5.83
N ILE A 151 -12.56 -8.63 5.40
CA ILE A 151 -12.06 -8.53 4.02
C ILE A 151 -13.13 -9.00 3.02
N GLY A 152 -13.98 -9.95 3.40
CA GLY A 152 -15.09 -10.38 2.54
C GLY A 152 -16.19 -9.34 2.35
N LYS A 153 -16.27 -8.29 3.19
CA LYS A 153 -17.33 -7.26 3.17
C LYS A 153 -16.82 -5.92 3.72
N LEU A 154 -16.00 -5.22 2.94
CA LEU A 154 -15.42 -3.93 3.36
C LEU A 154 -16.40 -2.76 3.27
N ASN A 155 -17.49 -2.88 2.50
CA ASN A 155 -18.51 -1.84 2.31
C ASN A 155 -17.93 -0.52 1.78
N THR A 156 -17.22 -0.60 0.65
CA THR A 156 -16.56 0.54 0.01
C THR A 156 -17.25 0.93 -1.29
N ILE A 157 -16.81 2.01 -1.96
CA ILE A 157 -17.44 2.42 -3.21
C ILE A 157 -17.32 1.35 -4.32
N LEU A 158 -16.34 0.44 -4.21
CA LEU A 158 -16.16 -0.67 -5.15
C LEU A 158 -17.38 -1.59 -5.21
N ASP A 159 -18.12 -1.71 -4.10
CA ASP A 159 -19.33 -2.54 -4.02
C ASP A 159 -20.47 -1.99 -4.88
N THR A 160 -20.37 -0.74 -5.35
CA THR A 160 -21.25 -0.17 -6.39
C THR A 160 -21.26 -1.03 -7.66
N VAL A 161 -20.13 -1.69 -8.01
CA VAL A 161 -20.03 -2.57 -9.18
C VAL A 161 -20.96 -3.78 -9.04
N GLU A 162 -21.04 -4.34 -7.84
CA GLU A 162 -21.91 -5.47 -7.56
C GLU A 162 -23.37 -5.00 -7.40
N HIS A 163 -23.61 -3.96 -6.60
CA HIS A 163 -24.96 -3.50 -6.28
C HIS A 163 -25.71 -2.87 -7.46
N GLU A 164 -25.03 -2.06 -8.28
CA GLU A 164 -25.66 -1.37 -9.42
C GLU A 164 -25.34 -2.03 -10.76
N GLY A 165 -24.15 -2.61 -10.90
CA GLY A 165 -23.72 -3.30 -12.12
C GLY A 165 -24.09 -4.78 -12.18
N GLY A 166 -24.33 -5.43 -11.04
CA GLY A 166 -24.58 -6.87 -10.96
C GLY A 166 -23.36 -7.73 -11.34
N ILE A 167 -22.14 -7.16 -11.28
CA ILE A 167 -20.90 -7.83 -11.69
C ILE A 167 -20.08 -8.22 -10.46
N THR A 168 -19.83 -9.52 -10.29
CA THR A 168 -18.86 -10.05 -9.33
C THR A 168 -17.55 -10.35 -10.06
N ILE A 169 -16.41 -9.89 -9.53
CA ILE A 169 -15.08 -10.10 -10.09
C ILE A 169 -14.22 -10.78 -9.03
N GLU A 170 -13.96 -12.07 -9.24
CA GLU A 170 -13.19 -12.87 -8.27
C GLU A 170 -11.83 -12.23 -7.95
N GLY A 171 -11.49 -12.14 -6.67
CA GLY A 171 -10.24 -11.56 -6.19
C GLY A 171 -10.20 -10.05 -6.09
N VAL A 172 -11.16 -9.37 -6.72
CA VAL A 172 -11.24 -7.91 -6.75
C VAL A 172 -12.29 -7.45 -5.75
N ASN A 173 -13.49 -8.02 -5.80
CA ASN A 173 -14.53 -7.83 -4.78
C ASN A 173 -14.87 -9.12 -4.01
N THR A 174 -14.10 -10.20 -4.22
CA THR A 174 -14.15 -11.40 -3.37
C THR A 174 -12.78 -11.67 -2.75
N PRO A 175 -12.72 -12.18 -1.51
CA PRO A 175 -11.46 -12.43 -0.83
C PRO A 175 -10.71 -13.63 -1.42
N TYR A 176 -9.38 -13.49 -1.50
CA TYR A 176 -8.45 -14.58 -1.77
C TYR A 176 -7.60 -14.91 -0.56
N LEU A 177 -7.40 -16.21 -0.36
CA LEU A 177 -6.44 -16.77 0.59
C LEU A 177 -5.13 -17.12 -0.11
N TYR A 178 -4.05 -16.91 0.63
CA TYR A 178 -2.68 -17.13 0.18
C TYR A 178 -1.93 -17.94 1.23
N PHE A 179 -1.52 -19.15 0.86
CA PHE A 179 -0.71 -20.03 1.69
C PHE A 179 0.75 -19.95 1.23
N GLY A 180 1.58 -19.26 2.01
CA GLY A 180 3.00 -19.04 1.73
C GLY A 180 3.91 -20.12 2.30
N MET A 181 5.09 -20.27 1.71
CA MET A 181 6.23 -20.97 2.31
C MET A 181 7.49 -20.13 2.08
N TRP A 182 8.63 -20.55 2.63
CA TRP A 182 9.88 -19.82 2.46
C TRP A 182 10.18 -19.56 0.97
N LYS A 183 10.51 -18.30 0.65
CA LYS A 183 10.78 -17.75 -0.69
C LYS A 183 9.61 -17.65 -1.65
N THR A 184 8.39 -18.05 -1.30
CA THR A 184 7.29 -17.73 -2.20
C THR A 184 7.18 -16.21 -2.33
N THR A 185 7.03 -15.76 -3.57
CA THR A 185 7.28 -14.38 -4.00
C THR A 185 6.05 -13.81 -4.67
N PHE A 186 5.78 -12.53 -4.41
CA PHE A 186 4.88 -11.72 -5.22
C PHE A 186 5.73 -10.64 -5.91
N ALA A 187 5.67 -10.63 -7.23
CA ALA A 187 6.51 -9.78 -8.07
C ALA A 187 6.08 -8.31 -8.03
N TRP A 188 6.88 -7.43 -8.63
CA TRP A 188 6.53 -6.01 -8.75
C TRP A 188 5.26 -5.82 -9.58
N HIS A 189 4.24 -5.25 -8.97
CA HIS A 189 2.99 -4.90 -9.63
C HIS A 189 2.26 -3.78 -8.89
N THR A 190 1.29 -3.17 -9.56
CA THR A 190 0.17 -2.45 -8.95
C THR A 190 -1.06 -3.35 -8.99
N GLU A 191 -2.06 -3.04 -8.17
CA GLU A 191 -3.34 -3.75 -8.19
C GLU A 191 -4.06 -3.61 -9.53
N ASP A 192 -4.99 -4.52 -9.83
CA ASP A 192 -5.83 -4.39 -11.01
C ASP A 192 -6.64 -3.09 -10.98
N MET A 193 -6.73 -2.42 -12.13
CA MET A 193 -7.27 -1.05 -12.26
C MET A 193 -6.63 -0.03 -11.30
N ASP A 194 -5.41 -0.31 -10.81
CA ASP A 194 -4.68 0.50 -9.83
C ASP A 194 -5.49 0.79 -8.55
N LEU A 195 -6.32 -0.18 -8.13
CA LEU A 195 -7.09 -0.15 -6.89
C LEU A 195 -6.20 -0.08 -5.63
N TYR A 196 -6.85 0.11 -4.48
CA TYR A 196 -6.22 -0.24 -3.20
C TYR A 196 -6.24 -1.76 -3.04
N SER A 197 -5.37 -2.28 -2.16
CA SER A 197 -5.55 -3.61 -1.59
C SER A 197 -5.38 -3.59 -0.08
N ILE A 198 -6.08 -4.52 0.58
CA ILE A 198 -5.88 -4.82 1.99
C ILE A 198 -5.42 -6.27 2.11
N ASN A 199 -4.41 -6.52 2.95
CA ASN A 199 -3.90 -7.85 3.22
C ASN A 199 -3.81 -8.06 4.73
N TYR A 200 -4.44 -9.11 5.25
CA TYR A 200 -4.32 -9.52 6.64
C TYR A 200 -3.54 -10.83 6.75
N LEU A 201 -2.50 -10.87 7.59
CA LEU A 201 -1.73 -12.07 7.83
C LEU A 201 -2.36 -12.85 9.00
N HIS A 202 -3.15 -13.88 8.69
CA HIS A 202 -3.90 -14.64 9.68
C HIS A 202 -3.02 -15.37 10.68
N LEU A 203 -2.01 -16.08 10.19
CA LEU A 203 -1.14 -16.95 10.98
C LEU A 203 0.20 -17.21 10.28
N GLY A 204 1.17 -17.67 11.07
CA GLY A 204 2.43 -18.22 10.61
C GLY A 204 3.55 -17.19 10.50
N GLU A 205 4.53 -17.50 9.67
CA GLU A 205 5.75 -16.72 9.53
C GLU A 205 5.53 -15.37 8.81
N PRO A 206 6.37 -14.36 9.06
CA PRO A 206 6.19 -13.03 8.49
C PRO A 206 6.24 -12.95 6.96
N LYS A 207 5.79 -11.81 6.43
CA LYS A 207 5.85 -11.44 5.01
C LYS A 207 6.60 -10.11 4.87
N SER A 208 7.70 -10.09 4.10
CA SER A 208 8.40 -8.85 3.80
C SER A 208 7.84 -8.20 2.54
N TRP A 209 7.70 -6.88 2.60
CA TRP A 209 7.18 -6.02 1.55
C TRP A 209 8.22 -4.97 1.15
N TYR A 210 8.23 -4.65 -0.14
CA TYR A 210 8.85 -3.49 -0.73
C TYR A 210 7.77 -2.66 -1.40
N CYS A 211 7.88 -1.33 -1.35
CA CYS A 211 7.01 -0.45 -2.11
C CYS A 211 7.79 0.71 -2.73
N VAL A 212 7.33 1.16 -3.89
CA VAL A 212 7.77 2.40 -4.53
C VAL A 212 6.63 3.43 -4.39
N PRO A 213 6.91 4.63 -3.87
CA PRO A 213 5.92 5.72 -3.80
C PRO A 213 5.20 5.94 -5.15
N PRO A 214 3.87 6.15 -5.18
CA PRO A 214 3.12 6.32 -6.43
C PRO A 214 3.67 7.43 -7.33
N GLU A 215 4.16 8.54 -6.75
CA GLU A 215 4.84 9.64 -7.46
C GLU A 215 6.10 9.22 -8.24
N HIS A 216 6.64 8.06 -7.96
CA HIS A 216 7.80 7.48 -8.63
C HIS A 216 7.47 6.23 -9.45
N GLY A 217 6.19 5.83 -9.53
CA GLY A 217 5.75 4.64 -10.29
C GLY A 217 6.21 4.67 -11.75
N LYS A 218 6.10 5.82 -12.43
CA LYS A 218 6.58 5.99 -13.81
C LYS A 218 8.09 5.81 -13.97
N ARG A 219 8.88 6.12 -12.93
CA ARG A 219 10.34 5.89 -12.94
C ARG A 219 10.66 4.40 -12.81
N MET A 220 9.91 3.69 -11.97
CA MET A 220 9.97 2.23 -11.84
C MET A 220 9.60 1.54 -13.17
N GLU A 221 8.54 1.99 -13.84
CA GLU A 221 8.15 1.48 -15.16
C GLU A 221 9.26 1.63 -16.20
N ARG A 222 9.85 2.83 -16.33
CA ARG A 222 10.96 3.08 -17.27
C ARG A 222 12.19 2.22 -16.96
N LEU A 223 12.52 2.03 -15.68
CA LEU A 223 13.61 1.15 -15.28
C LEU A 223 13.34 -0.29 -15.73
N ALA A 224 12.13 -0.80 -15.48
CA ALA A 224 11.74 -2.14 -15.86
C ALA A 224 11.72 -2.30 -17.39
N GLN A 225 11.23 -1.31 -18.14
CA GLN A 225 11.26 -1.31 -19.60
C GLN A 225 12.68 -1.44 -20.15
N GLY A 226 13.65 -0.72 -19.56
CA GLY A 226 15.05 -0.77 -19.97
C GLY A 226 15.70 -2.14 -19.75
N PHE A 227 15.33 -2.86 -18.69
CA PHE A 227 15.89 -4.18 -18.37
C PHE A 227 15.15 -5.35 -19.00
N PHE A 228 13.86 -5.17 -19.32
CA PHE A 228 13.01 -6.21 -19.88
C PHE A 228 12.38 -5.75 -21.21
N PRO A 229 13.19 -5.33 -22.21
CA PRO A 229 12.69 -4.72 -23.44
C PRO A 229 11.80 -5.68 -24.25
N GLY A 230 12.12 -6.98 -24.27
CA GLY A 230 11.29 -7.98 -24.95
C GLY A 230 9.90 -8.14 -24.31
N SER A 231 9.81 -8.06 -22.98
CA SER A 231 8.52 -8.08 -22.28
C SER A 231 7.70 -6.83 -22.57
N HIS A 232 8.35 -5.66 -22.59
CA HIS A 232 7.69 -4.39 -22.88
C HIS A 232 7.17 -4.31 -24.33
N GLN A 233 7.97 -4.76 -25.30
CA GLN A 233 7.56 -4.82 -26.72
C GLN A 233 6.30 -5.67 -26.92
N ASN A 234 6.15 -6.73 -26.14
CA ASN A 234 4.97 -7.59 -26.20
C ASN A 234 3.77 -7.01 -25.44
N CYS A 235 4.00 -6.24 -24.38
CA CYS A 235 2.95 -5.65 -23.55
C CYS A 235 3.49 -4.41 -22.80
N GLU A 236 2.89 -3.25 -23.05
CA GLU A 236 3.30 -2.00 -22.39
C GLU A 236 3.17 -2.08 -20.86
N ALA A 237 2.14 -2.79 -20.37
CA ALA A 237 1.85 -3.01 -18.96
C ALA A 237 2.33 -4.40 -18.46
N PHE A 238 3.45 -4.92 -18.96
CA PHE A 238 3.94 -6.27 -18.62
C PHE A 238 4.18 -6.52 -17.13
N LEU A 239 4.35 -5.48 -16.31
CA LEU A 239 4.44 -5.63 -14.85
C LEU A 239 3.13 -6.18 -14.24
N ARG A 240 1.97 -5.96 -14.87
CA ARG A 240 0.70 -6.59 -14.48
C ARG A 240 0.70 -8.11 -14.65
N HIS A 241 1.68 -8.68 -15.36
CA HIS A 241 1.83 -10.14 -15.43
C HIS A 241 2.34 -10.75 -14.12
N LYS A 242 2.78 -9.93 -13.16
CA LYS A 242 3.29 -10.36 -11.85
C LYS A 242 4.44 -11.38 -11.95
N MET A 243 5.35 -11.15 -12.91
CA MET A 243 6.50 -12.04 -13.21
C MET A 243 7.87 -11.38 -13.00
N THR A 244 7.92 -10.06 -12.82
CA THR A 244 9.19 -9.30 -12.83
C THR A 244 9.71 -9.04 -11.42
N LEU A 245 10.91 -9.53 -11.12
CA LEU A 245 11.58 -9.30 -9.84
C LEU A 245 12.78 -8.39 -10.04
N ILE A 246 12.84 -7.32 -9.27
CA ILE A 246 13.95 -6.37 -9.23
C ILE A 246 14.37 -6.20 -7.78
N SER A 247 15.63 -6.45 -7.48
CA SER A 247 16.13 -6.41 -6.11
C SER A 247 16.29 -4.97 -5.60
N PRO A 248 16.25 -4.75 -4.27
CA PRO A 248 16.58 -3.48 -3.63
C PRO A 248 17.94 -2.90 -4.05
N SER A 249 18.93 -3.76 -4.33
CA SER A 249 20.26 -3.31 -4.78
C SER A 249 20.21 -2.64 -6.16
N ILE A 250 19.37 -3.14 -7.08
CA ILE A 250 19.17 -2.51 -8.39
C ILE A 250 18.40 -1.21 -8.25
N LEU A 251 17.33 -1.18 -7.45
CA LEU A 251 16.56 0.06 -7.21
C LEU A 251 17.46 1.17 -6.66
N ARG A 252 18.30 0.88 -5.65
CA ARG A 252 19.30 1.82 -5.12
C ARG A 252 20.28 2.29 -6.20
N LYS A 253 20.84 1.36 -6.98
CA LYS A 253 21.83 1.67 -8.03
C LYS A 253 21.30 2.66 -9.08
N TYR A 254 20.01 2.58 -9.40
CA TYR A 254 19.36 3.46 -10.39
C TYR A 254 18.55 4.59 -9.75
N GLY A 255 18.71 4.82 -8.44
CA GLY A 255 18.09 5.93 -7.72
C GLY A 255 16.57 5.88 -7.68
N ILE A 256 15.95 4.70 -7.77
CA ILE A 256 14.50 4.53 -7.57
C ILE A 256 14.25 4.52 -6.06
N PRO A 257 13.47 5.48 -5.51
CA PRO A 257 13.12 5.46 -4.09
C PRO A 257 12.18 4.30 -3.81
N PHE A 258 12.45 3.58 -2.73
CA PHE A 258 11.60 2.51 -2.25
C PHE A 258 11.77 2.38 -0.74
N GLU A 259 10.76 1.84 -0.10
CA GLU A 259 10.76 1.50 1.32
C GLU A 259 10.54 0.00 1.50
N LYS A 260 10.86 -0.51 2.69
CA LYS A 260 10.65 -1.91 3.05
C LYS A 260 10.07 -2.04 4.46
N ILE A 261 9.20 -3.03 4.66
CA ILE A 261 8.61 -3.35 5.96
C ILE A 261 8.31 -4.85 6.03
N THR A 262 8.37 -5.43 7.23
CA THR A 262 7.95 -6.82 7.46
C THR A 262 6.61 -6.80 8.17
N GLN A 263 5.62 -7.50 7.63
CA GLN A 263 4.31 -7.75 8.21
C GLN A 263 4.35 -9.04 9.03
N GLU A 264 3.92 -8.97 10.28
CA GLU A 264 3.80 -10.10 11.20
C GLU A 264 2.36 -10.58 11.31
N SER A 265 2.17 -11.76 11.89
CA SER A 265 0.85 -12.36 12.07
C SER A 265 -0.04 -11.45 12.93
N GLY A 266 -1.28 -11.26 12.49
CA GLY A 266 -2.24 -10.39 13.16
C GLY A 266 -2.21 -8.93 12.67
N GLU A 267 -1.36 -8.59 11.70
CA GLU A 267 -1.25 -7.25 11.15
C GLU A 267 -1.89 -7.12 9.77
N PHE A 268 -2.43 -5.94 9.48
CA PHE A 268 -2.87 -5.54 8.15
C PHE A 268 -1.80 -4.76 7.40
N MET A 269 -1.78 -4.94 6.09
CA MET A 269 -1.09 -4.08 5.13
C MET A 269 -2.12 -3.48 4.17
N VAL A 270 -1.99 -2.19 3.88
CA VAL A 270 -2.80 -1.49 2.89
C VAL A 270 -1.89 -0.94 1.80
N THR A 271 -2.11 -1.36 0.56
CA THR A 271 -1.47 -0.77 -0.62
C THR A 271 -2.38 0.33 -1.17
N PHE A 272 -1.79 1.41 -1.67
CA PHE A 272 -2.51 2.55 -2.20
C PHE A 272 -2.48 2.56 -3.74
N PRO A 273 -3.44 3.24 -4.40
CA PRO A 273 -3.50 3.35 -5.85
C PRO A 273 -2.17 3.67 -6.51
N TYR A 274 -1.84 2.90 -7.55
CA TYR A 274 -0.62 3.01 -8.34
C TYR A 274 0.70 2.84 -7.57
N SER A 275 0.64 2.29 -6.36
CA SER A 275 1.82 1.90 -5.60
C SER A 275 2.37 0.57 -6.09
N TYR A 276 3.54 0.60 -6.71
CA TYR A 276 4.25 -0.63 -7.04
C TYR A 276 4.74 -1.29 -5.76
N HIS A 277 4.45 -2.57 -5.61
CA HIS A 277 4.91 -3.36 -4.47
C HIS A 277 5.31 -4.78 -4.87
N ALA A 278 6.20 -5.37 -4.07
CA ALA A 278 6.73 -6.72 -4.24
C ALA A 278 7.17 -7.28 -2.89
N GLY A 279 7.47 -8.58 -2.81
CA GLY A 279 7.94 -9.15 -1.56
C GLY A 279 7.96 -10.67 -1.52
N PHE A 280 8.21 -11.21 -0.33
CA PHE A 280 8.40 -12.64 -0.11
C PHE A 280 7.97 -13.10 1.28
N ASN A 281 7.60 -14.38 1.38
CA ASN A 281 7.22 -15.03 2.64
C ASN A 281 8.43 -15.67 3.33
N HIS A 282 8.46 -15.57 4.67
CA HIS A 282 9.57 -16.06 5.49
C HIS A 282 9.50 -17.55 5.78
N GLY A 283 8.31 -18.15 5.68
CA GLY A 283 8.05 -19.56 5.92
C GLY A 283 6.56 -19.87 5.73
N PHE A 284 6.06 -20.93 6.37
CA PHE A 284 4.64 -21.27 6.29
C PHE A 284 3.78 -20.17 6.89
N ASN A 285 2.86 -19.61 6.10
CA ASN A 285 1.89 -18.62 6.56
C ASN A 285 0.59 -18.67 5.78
N CYS A 286 -0.44 -17.99 6.29
CA CYS A 286 -1.72 -17.79 5.61
C CYS A 286 -2.10 -16.31 5.67
N ALA A 287 -2.36 -15.71 4.51
CA ALA A 287 -2.86 -14.34 4.40
C ALA A 287 -4.19 -14.32 3.63
N GLU A 288 -5.02 -13.33 3.90
CA GLU A 288 -6.24 -13.03 3.17
C GLU A 288 -6.14 -11.62 2.59
N SER A 289 -6.62 -11.42 1.36
CA SER A 289 -6.67 -10.08 0.76
C SER A 289 -7.79 -9.91 -0.25
N THR A 290 -8.18 -8.65 -0.47
CA THR A 290 -9.07 -8.20 -1.54
C THR A 290 -8.67 -6.80 -1.98
N ASN A 291 -9.24 -6.32 -3.09
CA ASN A 291 -9.18 -4.92 -3.48
C ASN A 291 -10.35 -4.11 -2.93
N PHE A 292 -10.15 -2.81 -2.80
CA PHE A 292 -11.20 -1.86 -2.41
C PHE A 292 -10.95 -0.49 -3.04
N ALA A 293 -11.92 0.41 -2.93
CA ALA A 293 -11.83 1.75 -3.51
C ALA A 293 -12.32 2.85 -2.56
N THR A 294 -11.78 4.04 -2.74
CA THR A 294 -12.28 5.32 -2.21
C THR A 294 -12.54 6.27 -3.38
N GLU A 295 -13.15 7.43 -3.15
CA GLU A 295 -13.38 8.40 -4.24
C GLU A 295 -12.08 8.83 -4.95
N ARG A 296 -10.95 8.87 -4.22
CA ARG A 296 -9.64 9.16 -4.83
C ARG A 296 -9.24 8.20 -5.94
N TRP A 297 -9.60 6.92 -5.81
CA TRP A 297 -9.21 5.90 -6.78
C TRP A 297 -9.80 6.16 -8.17
N ILE A 298 -10.94 6.86 -8.28
CA ILE A 298 -11.65 7.04 -9.55
C ILE A 298 -10.73 7.64 -10.64
N GLU A 299 -9.88 8.62 -10.30
CA GLU A 299 -8.91 9.17 -11.25
C GLU A 299 -7.85 8.14 -11.69
N TYR A 300 -7.40 7.29 -10.77
CA TYR A 300 -6.46 6.22 -11.07
C TYR A 300 -7.11 5.16 -11.99
N GLY A 301 -8.33 4.73 -11.68
CA GLY A 301 -9.07 3.78 -12.50
C GLY A 301 -9.32 4.28 -13.93
N LYS A 302 -9.61 5.59 -14.11
CA LYS A 302 -9.76 6.21 -15.45
C LYS A 302 -8.47 6.20 -16.27
N GLN A 303 -7.31 6.27 -15.61
CA GLN A 303 -6.00 6.41 -16.25
C GLN A 303 -5.16 5.13 -16.20
N ALA A 304 -5.70 4.04 -15.64
CA ALA A 304 -4.99 2.78 -15.47
C ALA A 304 -4.60 2.18 -16.83
N VAL A 305 -3.30 1.97 -17.04
CA VAL A 305 -2.79 1.29 -18.25
C VAL A 305 -2.91 -0.22 -18.05
N LEU A 306 -3.76 -0.87 -18.83
CA LEU A 306 -4.05 -2.30 -18.69
C LEU A 306 -3.18 -3.17 -19.59
N CYS A 307 -3.04 -4.44 -19.22
CA CYS A 307 -2.41 -5.42 -20.11
C CYS A 307 -3.26 -5.63 -21.36
N SER A 308 -2.60 -5.58 -22.53
CA SER A 308 -3.24 -5.74 -23.84
C SER A 308 -3.01 -7.12 -24.46
N CYS A 309 -2.10 -7.93 -23.91
CA CYS A 309 -1.71 -9.22 -24.50
C CYS A 309 -2.46 -10.44 -23.92
N ARG A 310 -3.31 -10.24 -22.90
CA ARG A 310 -4.11 -11.29 -22.24
C ARG A 310 -5.59 -10.93 -22.26
N LYS A 311 -6.45 -11.91 -22.54
CA LYS A 311 -7.92 -11.71 -22.66
C LYS A 311 -8.65 -11.81 -21.31
N ASP A 312 -8.03 -12.49 -20.36
CA ASP A 312 -8.49 -12.80 -19.01
C ASP A 312 -8.12 -11.72 -17.97
N MET A 313 -7.73 -10.52 -18.41
CA MET A 313 -7.42 -9.41 -17.51
C MET A 313 -8.69 -8.79 -16.93
N VAL A 314 -8.63 -8.43 -15.64
CA VAL A 314 -9.66 -7.65 -14.97
C VAL A 314 -9.84 -6.30 -15.67
N LYS A 315 -11.08 -5.98 -16.01
CA LYS A 315 -11.50 -4.68 -16.52
C LYS A 315 -12.74 -4.24 -15.76
N ILE A 316 -12.69 -3.05 -15.19
CA ILE A 316 -13.83 -2.43 -14.50
C ILE A 316 -14.31 -1.26 -15.35
N SER A 317 -15.62 -1.20 -15.61
CA SER A 317 -16.21 -0.05 -16.29
C SER A 317 -16.18 1.15 -15.34
N MET A 318 -15.43 2.19 -15.71
CA MET A 318 -15.38 3.43 -14.93
C MET A 318 -16.65 4.29 -15.07
N ASP A 319 -17.53 3.95 -16.02
CA ASP A 319 -18.74 4.71 -16.34
C ASP A 319 -19.64 4.95 -15.12
N LEU A 320 -19.93 3.88 -14.37
CA LEU A 320 -20.76 3.94 -13.16
C LEU A 320 -20.16 4.87 -12.10
N PHE A 321 -18.85 4.82 -11.93
CA PHE A 321 -18.14 5.63 -10.94
C PHE A 321 -18.10 7.11 -11.32
N VAL A 322 -17.75 7.43 -12.56
CA VAL A 322 -17.70 8.83 -13.00
C VAL A 322 -19.10 9.42 -12.98
N LYS A 323 -20.12 8.69 -13.42
CA LYS A 323 -21.50 9.16 -13.41
C LYS A 323 -22.02 9.44 -11.99
N LYS A 324 -21.68 8.58 -11.02
CA LYS A 324 -22.18 8.67 -9.64
C LYS A 324 -21.41 9.67 -8.79
N TYR A 325 -20.08 9.71 -8.91
CA TYR A 325 -19.20 10.46 -8.02
C TYR A 325 -18.56 11.70 -8.67
N GLN A 326 -18.62 11.83 -10.00
CA GLN A 326 -18.09 12.97 -10.77
C GLN A 326 -19.07 13.42 -11.88
N PRO A 327 -20.38 13.58 -11.59
CA PRO A 327 -21.40 13.84 -12.62
C PRO A 327 -21.11 15.10 -13.45
N GLU A 328 -20.48 16.11 -12.84
CA GLU A 328 -20.10 17.37 -13.49
C GLU A 328 -18.97 17.22 -14.52
N ARG A 329 -18.19 16.15 -14.45
CA ARG A 329 -17.10 15.83 -15.39
C ARG A 329 -17.46 14.72 -16.36
N TYR A 330 -18.60 14.06 -16.19
CA TYR A 330 -18.99 12.89 -16.96
C TYR A 330 -19.01 13.12 -18.48
N ASP A 331 -19.67 14.19 -18.95
CA ASP A 331 -19.73 14.51 -20.38
C ASP A 331 -18.36 14.83 -20.97
N GLN A 332 -17.51 15.53 -20.22
CA GLN A 332 -16.15 15.86 -20.65
C GLN A 332 -15.25 14.61 -20.70
N TRP A 333 -15.44 13.69 -19.75
CA TRP A 333 -14.74 12.42 -19.70
C TRP A 333 -15.14 11.51 -20.86
N LEU A 334 -16.44 11.37 -21.16
CA LEU A 334 -16.93 10.64 -22.34
C LEU A 334 -16.40 11.22 -23.66
N ALA A 335 -16.22 12.54 -23.72
CA ALA A 335 -15.61 13.22 -24.86
C ALA A 335 -14.07 13.10 -24.92
N GLY A 336 -13.43 12.41 -23.98
CA GLY A 336 -11.98 12.26 -23.91
C GLY A 336 -11.22 13.54 -23.56
N LYS A 337 -11.90 14.55 -22.99
CA LYS A 337 -11.34 15.86 -22.64
C LYS A 337 -10.92 15.97 -21.18
N ASP A 338 -11.24 14.96 -20.37
CA ASP A 338 -10.89 14.91 -18.95
C ASP A 338 -9.52 14.24 -18.73
N ALA A 339 -8.45 15.00 -18.99
CA ALA A 339 -7.06 14.51 -19.02
C ALA A 339 -6.16 15.14 -17.94
N ALA A 340 -6.74 15.57 -16.81
CA ALA A 340 -5.96 16.18 -15.73
C ALA A 340 -4.95 15.19 -15.14
N PRO A 341 -3.67 15.59 -14.94
CA PRO A 341 -2.69 14.73 -14.31
C PRO A 341 -3.08 14.49 -12.84
N ILE A 342 -2.83 13.27 -12.36
CA ILE A 342 -3.11 12.88 -10.98
C ILE A 342 -2.06 13.50 -10.05
N ASP A 343 -2.51 14.24 -9.03
CA ASP A 343 -1.68 14.68 -7.91
C ASP A 343 -1.63 13.60 -6.83
N HIS A 344 -0.55 12.80 -6.83
CA HIS A 344 -0.34 11.70 -5.88
C HIS A 344 -0.26 12.15 -4.41
N SER A 345 -0.04 13.44 -4.14
CA SER A 345 0.11 13.95 -2.79
C SER A 345 -1.24 14.23 -2.11
N ARG A 346 -2.31 14.41 -2.89
CA ARG A 346 -3.65 14.71 -2.37
C ARG A 346 -4.28 13.48 -1.72
N PRO A 347 -4.80 13.61 -0.49
CA PRO A 347 -5.56 12.54 0.14
C PRO A 347 -6.94 12.43 -0.50
N THR A 348 -7.66 11.38 -0.15
CA THR A 348 -9.02 11.12 -0.60
C THR A 348 -10.00 12.21 -0.14
N PRO A 349 -11.05 12.56 -0.93
CA PRO A 349 -12.03 13.58 -0.55
C PRO A 349 -12.66 13.37 0.83
N GLU A 350 -12.85 12.12 1.23
CA GLU A 350 -13.37 11.70 2.53
C GLU A 350 -12.44 12.12 3.70
N ALA A 351 -11.16 12.43 3.43
CA ALA A 351 -10.20 12.88 4.44
C ALA A 351 -10.40 14.34 4.89
N LYS A 352 -11.26 15.11 4.21
CA LYS A 352 -11.56 16.52 4.54
C LYS A 352 -11.94 16.72 6.01
N GLU A 353 -12.65 15.75 6.62
CA GLU A 353 -13.06 15.83 8.03
C GLU A 353 -11.87 15.92 9.01
N PHE A 354 -10.70 15.41 8.63
CA PHE A 354 -9.51 15.40 9.48
C PHE A 354 -8.56 16.58 9.20
N LEU A 355 -8.74 17.26 8.06
CA LEU A 355 -7.86 18.35 7.63
C LEU A 355 -8.28 19.71 8.20
N GLY A 356 -9.41 19.79 8.91
CA GLY A 356 -9.90 21.02 9.53
C GLY A 356 -10.37 22.07 8.53
N GLU A 357 -10.77 21.65 7.32
CA GLU A 357 -11.38 22.54 6.33
C GLU A 357 -12.85 22.77 6.68
N GLU A 358 -13.18 23.99 7.11
CA GLU A 358 -14.57 24.44 7.31
C GLU A 358 -15.40 24.21 6.02
N PRO A 359 -16.61 23.63 6.11
CA PRO A 359 -17.46 23.43 4.95
C PRO A 359 -17.98 24.79 4.46
N GLY A 360 -17.48 25.27 3.31
CA GLY A 360 -17.99 26.50 2.70
C GLY A 360 -17.00 27.39 1.97
N LYS A 361 -15.71 27.06 1.88
CA LYS A 361 -14.82 27.70 0.89
C LYS A 361 -14.85 26.92 -0.41
N ASP A 362 -15.96 27.06 -1.13
CA ASP A 362 -15.96 26.79 -2.57
C ASP A 362 -14.84 27.62 -3.21
N PHE A 363 -14.03 26.93 -4.00
CA PHE A 363 -12.89 27.44 -4.75
C PHE A 363 -13.36 28.24 -5.98
N LEU A 364 -14.23 29.24 -5.77
CA LEU A 364 -14.82 30.08 -6.82
C LEU A 364 -14.31 31.52 -6.83
N GLU A 365 -13.14 31.77 -6.23
CA GLU A 365 -12.44 33.05 -6.35
C GLU A 365 -10.97 32.85 -6.73
N LEU A 366 -10.72 32.25 -7.90
CA LEU A 366 -9.44 32.40 -8.61
C LEU A 366 -9.59 32.66 -10.12
N CYS A 367 -10.80 32.95 -10.59
CA CYS A 367 -11.05 33.48 -11.94
C CYS A 367 -12.20 34.49 -11.91
N GLY A 368 -12.02 35.59 -11.17
CA GLY A 368 -12.83 36.79 -11.34
C GLY A 368 -12.01 37.82 -12.10
N GLU A 369 -12.10 37.84 -13.43
CA GLU A 369 -11.59 38.94 -14.24
C GLU A 369 -12.37 40.21 -13.87
N GLN A 370 -11.81 41.04 -13.00
CA GLN A 370 -12.13 42.46 -12.99
C GLN A 370 -11.30 43.15 -14.06
N LEU A 371 -11.94 43.40 -15.19
CA LEU A 371 -11.57 44.49 -16.08
C LEU A 371 -11.45 45.77 -15.24
N ASN A 372 -10.24 46.32 -15.12
CA ASN A 372 -10.03 47.76 -15.20
C ASN A 372 -8.58 48.10 -15.60
N THR A 373 -8.57 49.10 -16.47
CA THR A 373 -7.53 49.88 -17.14
C THR A 373 -6.22 50.16 -16.40
N GLU A 374 -5.17 50.29 -17.22
CA GLU A 374 -3.88 51.01 -17.03
C GLU A 374 -2.71 50.29 -16.33
N GLY A 375 -1.77 49.84 -17.18
CA GLY A 375 -0.38 50.30 -17.17
C GLY A 375 0.51 50.03 -15.95
N GLU A 376 1.27 48.93 -15.99
CA GLU A 376 2.75 48.85 -15.84
C GLU A 376 3.20 47.49 -15.28
N ARG A 377 4.15 46.85 -15.98
CA ARG A 377 4.80 45.58 -15.60
C ARG A 377 5.75 45.80 -14.42
N LYS A 378 5.60 45.04 -13.34
CA LYS A 378 6.72 44.72 -12.42
C LYS A 378 6.74 43.24 -12.02
N ARG A 379 7.96 42.67 -12.04
CA ARG A 379 8.37 41.39 -11.46
C ARG A 379 8.10 41.38 -9.95
N SER A 380 7.67 40.24 -9.40
CA SER A 380 7.79 39.94 -7.97
C SER A 380 7.82 38.43 -7.72
N GLU A 381 8.97 37.79 -7.96
CA GLU A 381 9.34 36.54 -7.31
C GLU A 381 9.95 36.91 -5.94
N GLU A 382 9.16 37.09 -4.88
CA GLU A 382 9.70 37.09 -3.51
C GLU A 382 8.68 37.03 -2.34
N ILE A 383 7.37 36.91 -2.58
CA ILE A 383 6.37 36.99 -1.49
C ILE A 383 5.85 35.61 -1.01
N CYS A 384 6.27 34.50 -1.61
CA CYS A 384 5.79 33.16 -1.20
C CYS A 384 6.58 32.53 -0.03
N TRP A 385 7.76 33.05 0.32
CA TRP A 385 8.63 32.46 1.35
C TRP A 385 8.38 33.00 2.76
N LEU A 386 7.84 34.21 2.92
CA LEU A 386 7.69 34.85 4.23
C LEU A 386 6.42 34.43 5.00
N THR A 387 5.37 33.96 4.32
CA THR A 387 4.12 33.54 4.99
C THR A 387 4.20 32.14 5.62
N GLY A 388 5.08 31.27 5.12
CA GLY A 388 5.28 29.92 5.65
C GLY A 388 6.07 29.85 6.96
N VAL A 389 7.08 30.72 7.12
CA VAL A 389 7.98 30.69 8.30
C VAL A 389 7.30 31.22 9.57
N PHE A 390 6.38 32.19 9.44
CA PHE A 390 5.67 32.76 10.60
C PHE A 390 4.63 31.80 11.22
N ARG A 391 4.09 30.83 10.47
CA ARG A 391 3.15 29.83 11.02
C ARG A 391 3.83 28.75 11.85
N ALA A 392 5.06 28.36 11.50
CA ALA A 392 5.82 27.35 12.26
C ALA A 392 6.34 27.90 13.61
N LEU A 393 6.64 29.20 13.69
CA LEU A 393 7.12 29.83 14.93
C LEU A 393 6.01 30.09 15.96
N ARG A 394 4.77 30.37 15.55
CA ARG A 394 3.63 30.51 16.49
C ARG A 394 3.24 29.19 17.16
N TRP A 395 3.31 28.07 16.44
CA TRP A 395 2.93 26.75 16.99
C TRP A 395 3.89 26.24 18.07
N ASN A 396 5.19 26.58 17.98
CA ASN A 396 6.18 26.18 18.99
C ASN A 396 6.16 27.04 20.26
N GLN A 397 5.58 28.24 20.20
CA GLN A 397 5.50 29.14 21.37
C GLN A 397 4.34 28.76 22.30
N GLU A 398 3.20 28.33 21.74
CA GLU A 398 2.01 27.93 22.51
C GLU A 398 2.15 26.59 23.26
N ARG A 399 3.04 25.68 22.83
CA ARG A 399 3.34 24.43 23.58
C ARG A 399 4.36 24.58 24.71
N SER A 400 5.03 25.73 24.84
CA SER A 400 5.97 25.98 25.93
C SER A 400 5.32 26.58 27.20
N VAL A 401 4.11 27.15 27.05
CA VAL A 401 3.41 27.86 28.13
C VAL A 401 2.57 26.91 29.00
N ASP A 402 2.14 25.76 28.47
CA ASP A 402 1.33 24.76 29.20
C ASP A 402 2.13 23.72 29.99
N ARG A 403 3.47 23.84 30.07
CA ARG A 403 4.34 22.95 30.87
C ARG A 403 4.94 23.57 32.13
N VAL A 404 4.54 24.79 32.52
CA VAL A 404 5.18 25.53 33.64
C VAL A 404 4.24 25.79 34.84
N ASN A 405 2.95 25.42 34.78
CA ASN A 405 1.99 25.70 35.87
C ASN A 405 1.59 24.48 36.74
N GLY A 406 2.46 23.49 36.87
CA GLY A 406 2.20 22.31 37.70
C GLY A 406 3.44 21.81 38.44
N ALA A 407 3.93 22.57 39.42
CA ALA A 407 4.92 22.09 40.40
C ALA A 407 4.62 22.70 41.77
N SER A 408 4.55 21.86 42.80
CA SER A 408 4.20 22.20 44.18
C SER A 408 5.32 22.94 44.91
N LEU A 409 4.96 23.70 45.94
CA LEU A 409 5.85 24.60 46.70
C LEU A 409 6.99 23.90 47.47
N GLU A 410 7.05 22.57 47.53
CA GLU A 410 8.05 21.84 48.32
C GLU A 410 9.37 21.54 47.56
N GLU A 411 9.40 21.68 46.23
CA GLU A 411 10.62 21.43 45.43
C GLU A 411 11.51 22.67 45.22
N ARG A 412 11.11 23.85 45.72
CA ARG A 412 11.86 25.12 45.54
C ARG A 412 12.86 25.44 46.64
N MET A 413 13.05 24.59 47.65
CA MET A 413 13.97 24.84 48.76
C MET A 413 15.20 23.92 48.83
N ALA A 414 15.44 23.06 47.83
CA ALA A 414 16.53 22.06 47.89
C ALA A 414 17.69 22.29 46.90
N LEU A 415 17.79 23.45 46.23
CA LEU A 415 18.82 23.70 45.20
C LEU A 415 19.66 24.97 45.40
N THR A 416 19.74 25.48 46.63
CA THR A 416 20.66 26.57 46.98
C THR A 416 21.50 26.18 48.18
N GLU A 417 22.39 25.21 48.01
CA GLU A 417 23.57 25.00 48.85
C GLU A 417 24.48 23.96 48.17
N GLY A 418 25.67 24.37 47.71
CA GLY A 418 26.67 23.44 47.18
C GLY A 418 27.48 23.92 45.98
N LEU A 419 27.96 25.17 45.98
CA LEU A 419 29.11 25.59 45.16
C LEU A 419 29.97 26.54 45.99
N THR A 420 30.94 25.99 46.72
CA THR A 420 32.22 26.62 47.08
C THR A 420 33.16 25.54 47.61
N ASP A 421 34.38 25.60 47.08
CA ASP A 421 35.58 24.75 47.23
C ASP A 421 35.63 23.37 46.56
#